data_AF-A0A382BZ47-F1
#
_entry.id   AF-A0A382BZ47-F1
#
_cell.length_a   1.000
_cell.length_b   1.000
_cell.length_c   1.000
_cell.angle_alpha   90.00
_cell.angle_beta   90.00
_cell.angle_gamma   90.00
#
_symmetry.space_group_name_H-M   'P 1'
#
loop_
_entity.id
_entity.type
_entity.pdbx_description
1 polymer ?
#
loop_
_entity_poly.entity_id
_entity_poly.type
_entity_poly.pdbx_seq_one_letter_code
_entity_poly.pdbx_strand_id
1 'polypeptide(L)'
;MSHLEFWENDMSNETSIRLIHLLRYIPKSPSKRSLRNFKDHLSNLDFDVSDRTIQRDLLKLSRYFPLICDERSVPHGWSWMKDSKDSDLAAMDKMEALSLSLAH
;
A
#
# COMPACT_ATOMS: atom_id res chain seq x y z
N MET A 1 -4.14 -16.13 -25.90
CA MET A 1 -3.31 -15.63 -24.80
C MET A 1 -1.87 -16.01 -25.10
N SER A 2 -1.00 -15.02 -25.25
CA SER A 2 0.45 -15.26 -25.38
C SER A 2 1.08 -15.51 -24.01
N HIS A 3 2.22 -16.19 -23.99
CA HIS A 3 3.01 -16.37 -22.78
C HIS A 3 3.35 -15.02 -22.12
N LEU A 4 3.68 -13.99 -22.92
CA LEU A 4 3.98 -12.64 -22.43
C LEU A 4 2.78 -11.98 -21.74
N GLU A 5 1.58 -12.09 -22.31
CA GLU A 5 0.35 -11.57 -21.70
C GLU A 5 0.04 -12.25 -20.36
N PHE A 6 0.31 -13.55 -20.23
CA PHE A 6 0.09 -14.29 -18.98
C PHE A 6 0.99 -13.78 -17.85
N TRP A 7 2.31 -13.65 -18.10
CA TRP A 7 3.26 -13.14 -17.11
C TRP A 7 3.01 -11.67 -16.78
N GLU A 8 2.60 -10.85 -17.76
CA GLU A 8 2.27 -9.44 -17.50
C GLU A 8 1.02 -9.30 -16.63
N ASN A 9 -0.01 -10.14 -16.86
CA ASN A 9 -1.19 -10.20 -15.99
C ASN A 9 -0.84 -10.67 -14.58
N ASP A 10 0.00 -11.70 -14.45
CA ASP A 10 0.42 -12.27 -13.16
C ASP A 10 1.22 -11.26 -12.33
N MET A 11 2.25 -10.63 -12.90
CA MET A 11 3.06 -9.58 -12.24
C MET A 11 2.25 -8.32 -11.91
N SER A 12 1.27 -7.97 -12.76
CA SER A 12 0.33 -6.89 -12.50
C SER A 12 -0.58 -7.21 -11.31
N ASN A 13 -1.03 -8.47 -11.19
CA ASN A 13 -1.84 -8.95 -10.09
C ASN A 13 -1.03 -8.98 -8.77
N GLU A 14 0.18 -9.53 -8.77
CA GLU A 14 1.09 -9.51 -7.62
C GLU A 14 1.34 -8.08 -7.11
N THR A 15 1.58 -7.14 -8.02
CA THR A 15 1.77 -5.73 -7.66
C THR A 15 0.52 -5.15 -7.02
N SER A 16 -0.66 -5.45 -7.55
CA SER A 16 -1.90 -4.89 -7.05
C SER A 16 -2.32 -5.49 -5.71
N ILE A 17 -2.16 -6.80 -5.52
CA ILE A 17 -2.34 -7.48 -4.23
C ILE A 17 -1.37 -6.90 -3.19
N ARG A 18 -0.10 -6.70 -3.55
CA ARG A 18 0.88 -6.05 -2.67
C ARG A 18 0.46 -4.64 -2.26
N LEU A 19 -0.06 -3.83 -3.20
CA LEU A 19 -0.55 -2.49 -2.90
C LEU A 19 -1.74 -2.52 -1.92
N ILE A 20 -2.65 -3.49 -2.06
CA ILE A 20 -3.74 -3.69 -1.10
C ILE A 20 -3.21 -4.03 0.29
N HIS A 21 -2.26 -4.96 0.39
CA HIS A 21 -1.68 -5.34 1.69
C HIS A 21 -0.99 -4.15 2.37
N LEU A 22 -0.17 -3.39 1.63
CA LEU A 22 0.44 -2.16 2.14
C LEU A 22 -0.61 -1.20 2.67
N LEU A 23 -1.63 -0.90 1.85
CA LEU A 23 -2.66 0.07 2.18
C LEU A 23 -3.46 -0.32 3.43
N ARG A 24 -3.81 -1.59 3.57
CA ARG A 24 -4.52 -2.15 4.74
C ARG A 24 -3.66 -2.15 6.01
N TYR A 25 -2.33 -2.22 5.88
CA TYR A 25 -1.41 -2.26 7.01
C TYR A 25 -1.09 -0.89 7.61
N ILE A 26 -1.38 0.20 6.89
CA ILE A 26 -1.13 1.57 7.35
C ILE A 26 -2.10 1.93 8.49
N PRO A 27 -1.61 2.39 9.66
CA PRO A 27 -2.44 2.80 10.79
C PRO A 27 -2.90 4.25 10.65
N LYS A 28 -3.89 4.65 11.46
CA LYS A 28 -4.29 6.07 11.57
C LYS A 28 -3.32 6.86 12.45
N SER A 29 -3.03 8.10 12.05
CA SER A 29 -2.28 9.06 12.87
C SER A 29 -2.95 9.22 14.25
N PRO A 30 -2.19 9.27 15.36
CA PRO A 30 -0.73 9.47 15.44
C PRO A 30 0.11 8.19 15.36
N SER A 31 -0.50 7.01 15.22
CA SER A 31 0.28 5.77 15.03
C SER A 31 0.92 5.76 13.64
N LYS A 32 2.11 5.16 13.51
CA LYS A 32 2.84 5.06 12.24
C LYS A 32 3.55 3.71 12.05
N ARG A 33 3.82 3.35 10.79
CA ARG A 33 4.63 2.18 10.42
C ARG A 33 5.89 2.62 9.69
N SER A 34 7.04 2.16 10.17
CA SER A 34 8.32 2.41 9.50
C SER A 34 8.47 1.54 8.25
N LEU A 35 9.45 1.88 7.39
CA LEU A 35 9.80 1.07 6.22
C LEU A 35 10.11 -0.39 6.61
N ARG A 36 10.79 -0.60 7.73
CA ARG A 36 11.07 -1.94 8.28
C ARG A 36 9.78 -2.70 8.58
N ASN A 37 8.78 -2.07 9.18
CA ASN A 37 7.51 -2.74 9.45
C ASN A 37 6.79 -3.18 8.17
N PHE A 38 6.84 -2.38 7.11
CA PHE A 38 6.26 -2.77 5.81
C PHE A 38 7.02 -3.93 5.18
N LYS A 39 8.36 -3.90 5.23
CA LYS A 39 9.19 -4.98 4.72
C LYS A 39 8.88 -6.29 5.44
N ASP A 40 8.88 -6.28 6.77
CA ASP A 40 8.57 -7.46 7.58
C ASP A 40 7.15 -7.96 7.29
N HIS A 41 6.18 -7.05 7.15
CA HIS A 41 4.80 -7.41 6.81
C HIS A 41 4.69 -8.10 5.44
N LEU A 42 5.35 -7.55 4.42
CA LEU A 42 5.32 -8.10 3.06
C LEU A 42 6.08 -9.43 2.97
N SER A 43 7.23 -9.56 3.64
CA SER A 43 7.98 -10.82 3.69
C SER A 43 7.20 -11.94 4.39
N ASN A 44 6.39 -11.62 5.42
CA ASN A 44 5.49 -12.59 6.05
C ASN A 44 4.30 -13.02 5.15
N LEU A 45 4.11 -12.34 4.02
CA LEU A 45 3.12 -12.66 2.99
C LEU A 45 3.80 -13.18 1.72
N ASP A 46 5.05 -13.65 1.82
CA ASP A 46 5.87 -14.20 0.73
C ASP A 46 6.17 -13.22 -0.42
N PHE A 47 6.05 -11.91 -0.20
CA PHE A 47 6.53 -10.90 -1.15
C PHE A 47 8.03 -10.62 -0.96
N ASP A 48 8.84 -11.00 -1.94
CA ASP A 48 10.26 -10.58 -2.03
C ASP A 48 10.39 -9.24 -2.76
N VAL A 49 10.42 -8.15 -2.00
CA VAL A 49 10.54 -6.79 -2.55
C VAL A 49 11.60 -5.96 -1.83
N SER A 50 12.30 -5.14 -2.61
CA SER A 50 13.29 -4.20 -2.09
C SER A 50 12.64 -3.03 -1.33
N ASP A 51 13.41 -2.42 -0.44
CA ASP A 51 13.07 -1.15 0.23
C ASP A 51 12.66 -0.06 -0.78
N ARG A 52 13.34 0.02 -1.93
CA ARG A 52 13.01 0.94 -3.02
C ARG A 52 11.62 0.67 -3.61
N THR A 53 11.25 -0.60 -3.76
CA THR A 53 9.91 -0.99 -4.24
C THR A 53 8.85 -0.54 -3.25
N ILE A 54 9.04 -0.81 -1.96
CA ILE A 54 8.10 -0.42 -0.90
C ILE A 54 7.93 1.10 -0.84
N GLN A 55 9.03 1.85 -0.88
CA GLN A 55 8.99 3.33 -0.90
C GLN A 55 8.23 3.86 -2.13
N ARG A 56 8.49 3.30 -3.31
CA ARG A 56 7.79 3.67 -4.55
C ARG A 56 6.29 3.38 -4.45
N ASP A 57 5.94 2.23 -3.88
CA ASP A 57 4.54 1.82 -3.74
C ASP A 57 3.78 2.70 -2.73
N LEU A 58 4.41 3.06 -1.60
CA LEU A 58 3.85 4.01 -0.63
C LEU A 58 3.67 5.41 -1.25
N LEU A 59 4.66 5.90 -2.01
CA LEU A 59 4.55 7.15 -2.76
C LEU A 59 3.48 7.10 -3.86
N LYS A 60 3.25 5.93 -4.47
CA LYS A 60 2.16 5.73 -5.43
C LYS A 60 0.82 5.86 -4.73
N LEU A 61 0.64 5.15 -3.60
CA LEU A 61 -0.60 5.17 -2.82
C LEU A 61 -0.92 6.58 -2.29
N SER A 62 0.08 7.33 -1.82
CA SER A 62 -0.13 8.67 -1.27
C SER A 62 -0.64 9.70 -2.29
N ARG A 63 -0.57 9.40 -3.59
CA ARG A 63 -1.16 10.24 -4.65
C ARG A 63 -2.69 10.09 -4.72
N TYR A 64 -3.24 8.99 -4.23
CA TYR A 64 -4.66 8.65 -4.34
C TYR A 64 -5.38 8.65 -2.98
N PHE A 65 -4.62 8.45 -1.90
CA PHE A 65 -5.09 8.30 -0.54
C PHE A 65 -4.43 9.34 0.38
N PRO A 66 -5.13 9.84 1.41
CA PRO A 66 -4.60 10.83 2.37
C PRO A 66 -3.59 10.21 3.35
N LEU A 67 -2.47 9.74 2.79
CA LEU A 67 -1.36 9.15 3.52
C LEU A 67 -0.29 10.22 3.78
N ILE A 68 0.29 10.19 4.97
CA ILE A 68 1.39 11.06 5.36
C ILE A 68 2.61 10.24 5.77
N CYS A 69 3.79 10.72 5.39
CA CYS A 69 5.06 10.30 5.96
C CYS A 69 5.38 11.24 7.13
N ASP A 70 5.34 10.72 8.36
CA ASP A 70 5.77 11.45 9.55
C ASP A 70 7.29 11.43 9.66
N GLU A 71 7.89 12.53 9.21
CA GLU A 71 9.33 12.77 9.20
C GLU A 71 9.83 13.50 10.46
N ARG A 72 8.94 13.86 11.40
CA ARG A 72 9.26 14.69 12.57
C ARG A 72 10.20 14.00 13.56
N SER A 73 10.20 12.67 13.58
CA SER A 73 11.07 11.87 14.45
C SER A 73 11.44 10.54 13.78
N VAL A 74 12.65 10.07 14.05
CA VAL A 74 13.10 8.75 13.64
C VAL A 74 12.55 7.66 14.57
N PRO A 75 12.20 6.47 14.04
CA PRO A 75 12.13 6.16 12.62
C PRO A 75 10.96 6.89 11.94
N HIS A 76 11.20 7.41 10.73
CA HIS A 76 10.14 7.93 9.87
C HIS A 76 9.11 6.83 9.61
N GLY A 77 7.85 7.22 9.48
CA GLY A 77 6.79 6.23 9.29
C GLY A 77 5.55 6.78 8.62
N TRP A 78 4.75 5.87 8.08
CA TRP A 78 3.56 6.19 7.31
C TRP A 78 2.29 5.99 8.13
N SER A 79 1.31 6.87 7.94
CA SER A 79 -0.01 6.80 8.55
C SER A 79 -1.08 7.44 7.67
N TRP A 80 -2.35 7.10 7.92
CA TRP A 80 -3.48 7.90 7.46
C TRP A 80 -3.53 9.25 8.19
N MET A 81 -4.01 10.31 7.52
CA MET A 81 -4.30 11.59 8.17
C MET A 81 -5.41 11.44 9.23
N LYS A 82 -5.35 12.27 10.29
CA LYS A 82 -6.24 12.17 11.47
C LYS A 82 -7.67 12.65 11.22
N ASP A 83 -7.85 13.71 10.44
CA ASP A 83 -9.12 14.45 10.34
C ASP A 83 -9.89 14.18 9.05
N SER A 84 -9.66 13.04 8.44
CA SER A 84 -10.20 12.75 7.12
C SER A 84 -11.48 11.95 7.18
N LYS A 85 -12.48 12.29 8.02
CA LYS A 85 -13.73 11.49 8.12
C LYS A 85 -14.38 11.23 6.75
N ASP A 86 -14.44 12.25 5.89
CA ASP A 86 -14.94 12.10 4.51
C ASP A 86 -13.94 11.34 3.62
N SER A 87 -12.65 11.50 3.86
CA SER A 87 -11.63 10.78 3.10
C SER A 87 -11.38 9.36 3.60
N ASP A 88 -11.83 8.98 4.79
CA ASP A 88 -11.79 7.63 5.34
C ASP A 88 -12.82 6.78 4.59
N LEU A 89 -14.04 7.32 4.44
CA LEU A 89 -15.08 6.71 3.61
C LEU A 89 -14.64 6.64 2.15
N ALA A 90 -14.10 7.73 1.59
CA ALA A 90 -13.60 7.72 0.22
C ALA A 90 -12.35 6.82 0.03
N ALA A 91 -11.51 6.67 1.06
CA ALA A 91 -10.39 5.75 1.02
C ALA A 91 -10.89 4.31 1.08
N MET A 92 -11.85 3.99 1.94
CA MET A 92 -12.48 2.67 2.00
C MET A 92 -13.13 2.30 0.68
N ASP A 93 -13.93 3.19 0.08
CA ASP A 93 -14.55 2.97 -1.23
C ASP A 93 -13.51 2.70 -2.33
N LYS A 94 -12.42 3.48 -2.35
CA LYS A 94 -11.29 3.25 -3.27
C LYS A 94 -10.54 1.93 -2.99
N MET A 95 -10.44 1.50 -1.74
CA MET A 95 -9.86 0.19 -1.40
C MET A 95 -10.75 -0.95 -1.89
N GLU A 96 -12.06 -0.83 -1.72
CA GLU A 96 -13.04 -1.80 -2.20
C GLU A 96 -13.02 -1.89 -3.72
N ALA A 97 -12.99 -0.75 -4.41
CA ALA A 97 -12.87 -0.70 -5.87
C ALA A 97 -11.57 -1.37 -6.36
N LEU A 98 -10.44 -1.11 -5.71
CA LEU A 98 -9.17 -1.76 -6.02
C LEU A 98 -9.27 -3.27 -5.78
N SER A 99 -9.81 -3.70 -4.64
CA SER A 99 -9.97 -5.12 -4.33
C SER A 99 -10.89 -5.84 -5.32
N LEU A 100 -11.96 -5.18 -5.76
CA LEU A 100 -12.91 -5.74 -6.73
C LEU A 100 -12.29 -5.88 -8.12
N SER A 101 -11.47 -4.90 -8.54
CA SER A 101 -10.76 -4.97 -9.83
C SER A 101 -9.76 -6.12 -9.96
N LEU A 102 -9.34 -6.70 -8.83
CA LEU A 102 -8.42 -7.84 -8.80
C LEU A 102 -9.11 -9.20 -8.65
N ALA A 103 -10.40 -9.21 -8.34
CA ALA A 103 -11.19 -10.42 -8.19
C ALA A 103 -11.80 -10.92 -9.52
N HIS A 104 -11.48 -10.24 -10.63
CA HIS A 104 -12.03 -10.49 -11.97
C HIS A 104 -10.91 -10.66 -12.98
#